data_AF-A0A929P0H9-F1
#
_entry.id   AF-A0A929P0H9-F1
#
_cell.length_a   1.000
_cell.length_b   1.000
_cell.length_c   1.000
_cell.angle_alpha   90.00
_cell.angle_beta   90.00
_cell.angle_gamma   90.00
#
_symmetry.space_group_name_H-M   'P 1'
#
loop_
_entity.id
_entity.type
_entity.pdbx_description
1 polymer ?
#
loop_
_entity_poly.entity_id
_entity_poly.type
_entity_poly.pdbx_seq_one_letter_code
_entity_poly.pdbx_strand_id
1 'polypeptide(L)'
;MASISKRAKNLSPFHVMDILAQAKLLEKQGKTICHLEIGEPDFSTAEVIIDSGIKALKEAKTHYTPALGLPELRHTVAEYYHRKFSLNINPARIIIT
;
A
#
# COMPACT_ATOMS: atom_id res chain seq x y z
N MET A 1 26.80 -0.42 22.41
CA MET A 1 25.78 -0.03 21.40
C MET A 1 25.87 -0.98 20.23
N ALA A 2 24.77 -1.60 19.82
CA ALA A 2 24.77 -2.49 18.66
C ALA A 2 25.02 -1.69 17.37
N SER A 3 25.96 -2.16 16.54
CA SER A 3 26.30 -1.51 15.27
C SER A 3 25.22 -1.79 14.24
N ILE A 4 24.72 -0.74 13.58
CA ILE A 4 23.80 -0.88 12.44
C ILE A 4 24.50 -1.63 11.30
N SER A 5 23.77 -2.52 10.60
CA SER A 5 24.32 -3.29 9.47
C SER A 5 24.86 -2.39 8.35
N LYS A 6 25.86 -2.86 7.61
CA LYS A 6 26.43 -2.12 6.46
C LYS A 6 25.37 -1.77 5.42
N ARG A 7 24.43 -2.69 5.14
CA ARG A 7 23.33 -2.46 4.19
C ARG A 7 22.45 -1.29 4.61
N ALA A 8 22.04 -1.24 5.88
CA ALA A 8 21.21 -0.14 6.38
C ALA A 8 21.96 1.20 6.40
N LYS A 9 23.27 1.20 6.68
CA LYS A 9 24.10 2.42 6.63
C LYS A 9 24.22 3.02 5.21
N ASN A 10 24.05 2.21 4.18
CA ASN A 10 24.15 2.65 2.78
C ASN A 10 22.83 3.19 2.22
N LEU A 11 21.74 3.19 3.00
CA LEU A 11 20.46 3.75 2.56
C LEU A 11 20.48 5.26 2.70
N SER A 12 20.30 5.97 1.60
CA SER A 12 20.08 7.42 1.62
C SER A 12 18.74 7.75 2.26
N PRO A 13 18.66 8.86 3.03
CA PRO A 13 17.41 9.29 3.62
C PRO A 13 16.40 9.76 2.55
N PHE A 14 15.12 9.63 2.87
CA PHE A 14 14.03 10.15 2.04
C PHE A 14 13.73 11.61 2.44
N HIS A 15 14.35 12.56 1.74
CA HIS A 15 14.30 14.00 2.08
C HIS A 15 12.91 14.65 2.03
N VAL A 16 11.93 14.04 1.36
CA VAL A 16 10.55 14.57 1.32
C VAL A 16 9.93 14.63 2.72
N MET A 17 10.37 13.78 3.65
CA MET A 17 9.90 13.82 5.04
C MET A 17 10.30 15.12 5.75
N ASP A 18 11.46 15.69 5.44
CA ASP A 18 11.93 16.95 6.01
C ASP A 18 11.06 18.12 5.50
N ILE A 19 10.70 18.09 4.21
CA ILE A 19 9.81 19.06 3.57
C ILE A 19 8.41 19.01 4.20
N LEU A 20 7.86 17.80 4.37
CA LEU A 20 6.56 17.59 5.03
C LEU A 20 6.55 18.11 6.46
N ALA A 21 7.64 17.88 7.22
CA ALA A 21 7.76 18.39 8.58
C ALA A 21 7.79 19.93 8.61
N GLN A 22 8.54 20.55 7.70
CA GLN A 22 8.60 22.00 7.58
C GLN A 22 7.25 22.61 7.15
N ALA A 23 6.57 22.00 6.19
CA ALA A 23 5.23 22.40 5.76
C ALA A 23 4.26 22.44 6.96
N LYS A 24 4.21 21.35 7.74
CA LYS A 24 3.38 21.27 8.95
C LYS A 24 3.72 22.31 10.01
N LEU A 25 4.99 22.68 10.16
CA LEU A 25 5.40 23.76 11.06
C LEU A 25 4.87 25.12 10.59
N LEU A 26 4.92 25.38 9.28
CA LEU A 26 4.40 26.61 8.70
C LEU A 26 2.87 26.70 8.81
N GLU A 27 2.16 25.57 8.61
CA GLU A 27 0.70 25.50 8.82
C GLU A 27 0.32 25.81 10.27
N LYS A 28 1.06 25.26 11.24
CA LYS A 28 0.87 25.58 12.68
C LYS A 28 1.10 27.06 13.02
N GLN A 29 1.88 27.76 12.20
CA GLN A 29 2.08 29.21 12.31
C GLN A 29 0.98 30.02 11.61
N GLY A 30 -0.07 29.37 11.09
CA GLY A 30 -1.19 30.00 10.41
C GLY A 30 -0.94 30.30 8.92
N LYS A 31 0.12 29.73 8.31
CA LYS A 31 0.36 29.89 6.87
C LYS A 31 -0.45 28.88 6.07
N THR A 32 -1.02 29.32 4.96
CA THR A 32 -1.65 28.43 3.97
C THR A 32 -0.58 27.75 3.13
N ILE A 33 -0.55 26.42 3.17
CA ILE A 33 0.40 25.61 2.39
C ILE A 33 -0.38 24.80 1.35
N CYS A 34 0.12 24.76 0.12
CA CYS A 34 -0.40 23.88 -0.93
C CYS A 34 0.54 22.68 -1.05
N HIS A 35 0.01 21.50 -0.78
CA HIS A 35 0.76 20.25 -0.85
C HIS A 35 0.76 19.70 -2.27
N LEU A 36 1.95 19.62 -2.87
CA LEU A 36 2.19 19.08 -4.22
C LEU A 36 3.17 17.89 -4.19
N GLU A 37 3.52 17.44 -2.99
CA GLU A 37 4.48 16.37 -2.71
C GLU A 37 3.82 15.04 -2.31
N ILE A 38 2.50 15.03 -2.14
CA ILE A 38 1.75 13.85 -1.68
C ILE A 38 1.70 12.82 -2.82
N GLY A 39 2.19 11.61 -2.55
CA GLY A 39 2.27 10.51 -3.52
C GLY A 39 1.09 9.55 -3.50
N GLU A 40 0.05 9.86 -2.72
CA GLU A 40 -1.18 9.06 -2.61
C GLU A 40 -2.41 9.85 -3.08
N PRO A 41 -3.47 9.17 -3.53
CA PRO A 41 -4.70 9.84 -3.94
C PRO A 41 -5.42 10.52 -2.76
N ASP A 42 -6.15 11.58 -3.05
CA ASP A 42 -6.95 12.36 -2.08
C ASP A 42 -8.35 11.79 -1.81
N PHE A 43 -8.76 10.78 -2.57
CA PHE A 43 -10.04 10.11 -2.39
C PHE A 43 -9.97 8.92 -1.44
N SER A 44 -11.06 8.69 -0.71
CA SER A 44 -11.24 7.50 0.12
C SER A 44 -11.36 6.23 -0.71
N THR A 45 -10.95 5.10 -0.12
CA THR A 45 -11.23 3.76 -0.66
C THR A 45 -12.72 3.59 -0.96
N ALA A 46 -13.05 2.96 -2.09
CA ALA A 46 -14.44 2.74 -2.50
C ALA A 46 -15.23 1.89 -1.48
N GLU A 47 -16.49 2.25 -1.23
CA GLU A 47 -17.34 1.67 -0.18
C GLU A 47 -17.44 0.14 -0.25
N VAL A 48 -17.57 -0.41 -1.45
CA VAL A 48 -17.65 -1.87 -1.67
C VAL A 48 -16.43 -2.63 -1.13
N ILE A 49 -15.25 -2.00 -1.13
CA ILE A 49 -14.02 -2.58 -0.59
C ILE A 49 -14.05 -2.50 0.94
N ILE A 50 -14.50 -1.37 1.50
CA ILE A 50 -14.66 -1.17 2.94
C ILE A 50 -15.64 -2.20 3.52
N ASP A 51 -16.82 -2.33 2.91
CA ASP A 51 -17.86 -3.29 3.28
C ASP A 51 -17.36 -4.74 3.24
N SER A 52 -16.57 -5.08 2.20
CA SER A 52 -15.97 -6.41 2.08
C SER A 52 -14.97 -6.68 3.20
N GLY A 53 -14.19 -5.68 3.62
CA GLY A 53 -13.30 -5.75 4.78
C GLY A 53 -14.07 -5.94 6.09
N ILE A 54 -15.13 -5.15 6.31
CA ILE A 54 -16.02 -5.29 7.48
C ILE A 54 -16.63 -6.68 7.54
N LYS A 55 -17.12 -7.19 6.40
CA LYS A 55 -17.68 -8.54 6.31
C LYS A 55 -16.64 -9.61 6.65
N ALA A 56 -15.43 -9.51 6.11
CA ALA A 56 -14.35 -10.46 6.41
C ALA A 56 -14.01 -10.50 7.91
N LEU A 57 -14.03 -9.35 8.59
CA LEU A 57 -13.86 -9.28 10.05
C LEU A 57 -15.00 -9.96 10.79
N LYS A 58 -16.26 -9.73 10.40
CA LYS A 58 -17.44 -10.40 10.98
C LYS A 58 -17.41 -11.92 10.79
N GLU A 59 -16.85 -12.38 9.68
CA GLU A 59 -16.65 -13.80 9.34
C GLU A 59 -15.39 -14.42 9.97
N ALA A 60 -14.69 -13.68 10.86
CA ALA A 60 -13.47 -14.12 11.52
C ALA A 60 -12.33 -14.56 10.56
N LYS A 61 -12.22 -13.91 9.39
CA LYS A 61 -11.10 -14.12 8.45
C LYS A 61 -9.82 -13.41 8.91
N THR A 62 -9.30 -13.80 10.07
CA THR A 62 -8.20 -13.13 10.79
C THR A 62 -6.95 -14.00 10.96
N HIS A 63 -7.00 -15.25 10.50
CA HIS A 63 -5.89 -16.19 10.59
C HIS A 63 -4.92 -16.08 9.41
N TYR A 64 -3.78 -16.75 9.54
CA TYR A 64 -2.79 -16.82 8.47
C TYR A 64 -3.40 -17.30 7.15
N THR A 65 -2.99 -16.64 6.08
CA THR A 65 -3.22 -17.08 4.71
C THR A 65 -1.97 -17.79 4.19
N PRO A 66 -2.04 -18.51 3.06
CA PRO A 66 -0.84 -19.08 2.44
C PRO A 66 0.20 -17.99 2.16
N ALA A 67 1.49 -18.34 2.23
CA ALA A 67 2.59 -17.39 2.06
C ALA A 67 2.58 -16.62 0.72
N LEU A 68 1.93 -17.17 -0.31
CA LEU A 68 1.80 -16.53 -1.62
C LEU A 68 0.51 -15.70 -1.77
N GLY A 69 -0.32 -15.65 -0.73
CA GLY A 69 -1.65 -15.04 -0.73
C GLY A 69 -2.80 -16.02 -0.95
N LEU A 70 -4.02 -15.54 -0.74
CA LEU A 70 -5.27 -16.29 -0.92
C LEU A 70 -5.42 -16.80 -2.36
N PRO A 71 -5.74 -18.09 -2.58
CA PRO A 71 -5.96 -18.62 -3.92
C PRO A 71 -6.97 -17.81 -4.74
N GLU A 72 -8.09 -17.40 -4.15
CA GLU A 72 -9.17 -16.68 -4.81
C GLU A 72 -8.71 -15.32 -5.33
N LEU A 73 -7.90 -14.60 -4.54
CA LEU A 73 -7.33 -13.31 -4.94
C LEU A 73 -6.34 -13.49 -6.09
N ARG A 74 -5.49 -14.53 -6.03
CA ARG A 74 -4.53 -14.83 -7.10
C ARG A 74 -5.22 -15.14 -8.43
N HIS A 75 -6.32 -15.91 -8.41
CA HIS A 75 -7.14 -16.15 -9.61
C HIS A 75 -7.78 -14.85 -10.11
N THR A 76 -8.34 -14.05 -9.21
CA THR A 76 -9.00 -12.78 -9.57
C THR A 76 -8.03 -11.81 -10.25
N VAL A 77 -6.78 -11.73 -9.78
CA VAL A 77 -5.73 -10.92 -10.42
C VAL A 77 -5.41 -11.50 -11.80
N ALA A 78 -5.24 -12.82 -11.96
CA ALA A 78 -4.99 -13.42 -13.28
C ALA A 78 -6.12 -13.06 -14.28
N GLU A 79 -7.38 -13.17 -13.86
CA GLU A 79 -8.52 -12.80 -14.69
C GLU A 79 -8.57 -11.30 -15.00
N TYR A 80 -8.17 -10.44 -14.06
CA TYR A 80 -8.05 -9.00 -14.32
C TYR A 80 -7.07 -8.74 -15.47
N TYR A 81 -5.92 -9.42 -15.47
CA TYR A 81 -4.95 -9.29 -16.55
C TYR A 81 -5.48 -9.82 -17.89
N HIS A 82 -6.25 -10.91 -17.86
CA HIS A 82 -6.93 -11.41 -19.05
C HIS A 82 -7.95 -10.39 -19.59
N ARG A 83 -8.87 -9.89 -18.75
CA ARG A 83 -9.92 -8.95 -19.17
C ARG A 83 -9.36 -7.62 -19.66
N LYS A 84 -8.35 -7.07 -18.98
CA LYS A 84 -7.84 -5.73 -19.26
C LYS A 84 -6.77 -5.70 -20.35
N PHE A 85 -5.96 -6.76 -20.44
CA PHE A 85 -4.78 -6.78 -21.30
C PHE A 85 -4.73 -7.99 -22.26
N SER A 86 -5.74 -8.86 -22.28
CA SER A 86 -5.75 -10.11 -23.04
C SER A 86 -4.56 -11.04 -22.72
N LEU A 87 -4.04 -10.96 -21.48
CA LEU A 87 -2.92 -11.77 -21.03
C LEU A 87 -3.39 -12.97 -20.20
N ASN A 88 -3.06 -14.17 -20.68
CA ASN A 88 -3.31 -15.42 -19.96
C ASN A 88 -2.18 -15.70 -18.96
N ILE A 89 -2.34 -15.21 -17.72
CA ILE A 89 -1.38 -15.43 -16.65
C ILE A 89 -1.83 -16.62 -15.80
N ASN A 90 -0.97 -17.63 -15.64
CA ASN A 90 -1.23 -18.71 -14.68
C ASN A 90 -1.23 -18.13 -13.24
N PRO A 91 -2.27 -18.33 -12.42
CA PRO A 91 -2.34 -17.84 -11.04
C PRO A 91 -1.14 -18.25 -10.16
N ALA A 92 -0.48 -19.36 -10.49
CA ALA A 92 0.75 -19.79 -9.82
C ALA A 92 1.89 -18.76 -9.91
N ARG A 93 1.87 -17.87 -10.90
CA ARG A 93 2.84 -16.78 -11.12
C ARG A 93 2.51 -15.50 -10.36
N ILE A 94 1.40 -15.45 -9.62
CA ILE A 94 0.96 -14.28 -8.87
C ILE A 94 1.26 -14.50 -7.39
N ILE A 95 1.86 -13.49 -6.77
CA ILE A 95 2.17 -13.42 -5.33
C ILE A 95 1.57 -12.11 -4.80
N ILE A 96 0.89 -12.18 -3.66
CA ILE A 96 0.33 -11.00 -2.98
C ILE A 96 1.35 -10.50 -1.94
N THR A 97 1.71 -9.22 -2.00
CA THR A 97 2.76 -8.58 -1.18
C THR A 97 2.27 -7.34 -0.47
#